data_AF-K0W771-F1
#
_entry.id   AF-K0W771-F1
#
_cell.length_a   1.000
_cell.length_b   1.000
_cell.length_c   1.000
_cell.angle_alpha   90.00
_cell.angle_beta   90.00
_cell.angle_gamma   90.00
#
_symmetry.space_group_name_H-M   'P 1'
#
loop_
_entity.id
_entity.type
_entity.pdbx_description
1 polymer ?
#
loop_
_entity_poly.entity_id
_entity_poly.type
_entity_poly.pdbx_seq_one_letter_code
_entity_poly.pdbx_strand_id
1 'polypeptide(L)'
;MPGVIQVPPGGEPIVQMSDANTAGGYPKIAGVIECDLWRLGQARIGARLKFIRSTHAQARAVEQAVARYVDDVRETCGLVKRALKAMA
;
A
#
# COMPACT_ATOMS: atom_id res chain seq x y z
N MET A 1 -11.25 5.94 -3.57
CA MET A 1 -9.78 5.93 -3.41
C MET A 1 -9.44 5.06 -2.22
N PRO A 2 -8.75 3.93 -2.41
CA PRO A 2 -8.24 3.11 -1.32
C PRO A 2 -7.30 3.91 -0.40
N GLY A 3 -7.21 3.51 0.87
CA GLY A 3 -6.37 4.13 1.89
C GLY A 3 -7.01 5.27 2.67
N VAL A 4 -8.17 5.78 2.25
CA VAL A 4 -8.86 6.86 2.99
C VAL A 4 -9.30 6.35 4.36
N ILE A 5 -8.98 7.12 5.41
CA ILE A 5 -9.37 6.85 6.79
C ILE A 5 -10.58 7.73 7.15
N GLN A 6 -11.74 7.10 7.31
CA GLN A 6 -13.00 7.74 7.69
C GLN A 6 -13.31 7.51 9.17
N VAL A 7 -13.97 8.48 9.80
CA VAL A 7 -14.43 8.35 11.19
C VAL A 7 -15.95 8.57 11.25
N PRO A 8 -16.75 7.52 11.50
CA PRO A 8 -18.18 7.64 11.78
C PRO A 8 -18.46 8.34 13.12
N PRO A 9 -19.72 8.69 13.42
CA PRO A 9 -20.10 9.28 14.71
C PRO A 9 -19.71 8.45 15.94
N GLY A 10 -19.57 7.12 15.79
CA GLY A 10 -19.09 6.23 16.85
C GLY A 10 -17.59 6.33 17.17
N GLY A 11 -16.81 7.10 16.40
CA GLY A 11 -15.41 7.40 16.69
C GLY A 11 -14.39 6.35 16.22
N GLU A 12 -14.82 5.15 15.82
CA GLU A 12 -13.91 4.11 15.35
C GLU A 12 -13.47 4.34 13.89
N PRO A 13 -12.17 4.46 13.58
CA PRO A 13 -11.70 4.74 12.24
C PRO A 13 -11.84 3.53 11.31
N ILE A 14 -12.27 3.78 10.08
CA ILE A 14 -12.41 2.79 9.00
C ILE A 14 -11.44 3.15 7.87
N VAL A 15 -10.55 2.22 7.50
CA VAL A 15 -9.69 2.37 6.32
C VAL A 15 -10.38 1.73 5.12
N GLN A 16 -10.67 2.52 4.09
CA GLN A 16 -11.28 2.05 2.85
C GLN A 16 -10.24 1.29 2.00
N MET A 17 -10.53 0.05 1.61
CA MET A 17 -9.63 -0.80 0.80
C MET A 17 -10.04 -0.81 -0.69
N SER A 18 -9.50 -1.72 -1.50
CA SER A 18 -9.75 -1.79 -2.95
C SER A 18 -11.24 -1.87 -3.32
N ASP A 19 -12.02 -2.57 -2.49
CA ASP A 19 -13.42 -2.91 -2.77
C ASP A 19 -14.39 -1.91 -2.12
N ALA A 20 -13.86 -0.81 -1.60
CA ALA A 20 -14.60 0.26 -0.96
C ALA A 20 -15.63 0.91 -1.89
N ASN A 21 -16.80 1.25 -1.34
CA ASN A 21 -17.77 2.07 -2.06
C ASN A 21 -17.16 3.46 -2.38
N THR A 22 -17.47 3.99 -3.56
CA THR A 22 -17.03 5.30 -4.03
C THR A 22 -17.74 6.45 -3.32
N ALA A 23 -18.93 6.21 -2.76
CA ALA A 23 -19.68 7.17 -1.95
C ALA A 23 -19.43 6.95 -0.45
N GLY A 24 -19.12 8.04 0.28
CA GLY A 24 -19.00 8.01 1.74
C GLY A 24 -19.23 9.38 2.36
N GLY A 25 -20.10 9.45 3.36
CA GLY A 25 -20.50 10.69 4.04
C GLY A 25 -19.74 11.01 5.32
N TYR A 26 -18.83 10.14 5.76
CA TYR A 26 -18.07 10.35 6.99
C TYR A 26 -16.84 11.25 6.79
N PRO A 27 -16.48 12.07 7.79
CA PRO A 27 -15.26 12.86 7.79
C PRO A 27 -14.02 12.00 7.50
N LYS A 28 -13.16 12.51 6.61
CA LYS A 28 -11.89 11.87 6.24
C LYS A 28 -10.77 12.56 7.01
N ILE A 29 -10.08 11.82 7.88
CA ILE A 29 -9.06 12.39 8.78
C ILE A 29 -7.63 12.21 8.25
N ALA A 30 -7.41 11.21 7.38
CA ALA A 30 -6.11 10.88 6.81
C ALA A 30 -6.27 9.98 5.59
N GLY A 31 -5.15 9.75 4.88
CA GLY A 31 -5.03 8.74 3.85
C GLY A 31 -3.73 7.95 4.05
N VAL A 32 -3.81 6.63 3.91
CA VAL A 32 -2.64 5.75 3.82
C VAL A 32 -2.07 5.84 2.42
N ILE A 33 -0.75 5.96 2.31
CA ILE A 33 -0.09 5.99 1.00
C ILE A 33 -0.28 4.65 0.30
N GLU A 34 -0.44 4.68 -1.02
CA GLU A 34 -0.73 3.49 -1.83
C GLU A 34 0.31 2.37 -1.62
N CYS A 35 1.59 2.75 -1.55
CA CYS A 35 2.72 1.83 -1.37
C CYS A 35 2.72 1.07 -0.03
N ASP A 36 1.89 1.48 0.95
CA ASP A 36 1.75 0.79 2.23
C ASP A 36 0.43 0.03 2.38
N LEU A 37 -0.50 0.11 1.41
CA LEU A 37 -1.80 -0.56 1.50
C LEU A 37 -1.71 -2.07 1.60
N TRP A 38 -0.69 -2.67 0.96
CA TRP A 38 -0.45 -4.11 1.05
C TRP A 38 -0.19 -4.56 2.49
N ARG A 39 0.39 -3.70 3.35
CA ARG A 39 0.62 -4.01 4.76
C ARG A 39 -0.69 -4.18 5.53
N LEU A 40 -1.70 -3.37 5.19
CA LEU A 40 -3.04 -3.49 5.75
C LEU A 40 -3.74 -4.76 5.26
N GLY A 41 -3.58 -5.10 3.98
CA GLY A 41 -4.10 -6.35 3.42
C GLY A 41 -3.51 -7.62 4.06
N GLN A 42 -2.34 -7.52 4.67
CA GLN A 42 -1.68 -8.62 5.40
C GLN A 42 -1.93 -8.58 6.92
N ALA A 43 -2.61 -7.54 7.43
CA ALA A 43 -2.89 -7.42 8.86
C ALA A 43 -3.95 -8.44 9.30
N ARG A 44 -3.66 -9.20 10.36
CA ARG A 44 -4.62 -10.15 10.94
C ARG A 44 -5.66 -9.43 11.80
N ILE A 45 -6.82 -10.07 11.97
CA ILE A 45 -7.82 -9.64 12.96
C ILE A 45 -7.16 -9.56 14.35
N GLY A 46 -7.39 -8.46 15.05
CA GLY A 46 -6.78 -8.18 16.36
C GLY A 46 -5.36 -7.63 16.31
N ALA A 47 -4.74 -7.47 15.13
CA ALA A 47 -3.45 -6.83 15.00
C ALA A 47 -3.52 -5.35 15.41
N ARG A 48 -2.45 -4.87 16.07
CA ARG A 48 -2.31 -3.45 16.39
C ARG A 48 -1.62 -2.72 15.25
N LEU A 49 -2.23 -1.64 14.78
CA LEU A 49 -1.68 -0.77 13.75
C LEU A 49 -1.22 0.55 14.36
N LYS A 50 -0.07 1.05 13.93
CA LYS A 50 0.43 2.38 14.28
C LYS A 50 0.65 3.18 13.01
N PHE A 51 -0.14 4.24 12.83
CA PHE A 51 0.04 5.17 11.73
C PHE A 51 1.17 6.15 12.05
N ILE A 52 1.99 6.44 11.05
CA ILE A 52 3.07 7.41 11.12
C ILE A 52 2.75 8.54 10.13
N ARG A 53 2.87 9.78 10.59
CA ARG A 53 2.66 10.95 9.74
C ARG A 53 3.70 10.97 8.62
N SER A 54 3.24 11.14 7.39
CA SER A 54 4.11 11.33 6.23
C SER A 54 3.82 12.67 5.56
N THR A 55 4.84 13.25 4.98
CA THR A 55 4.73 14.34 4.02
C THR A 55 4.50 13.78 2.62
N HIS A 56 4.08 14.64 1.68
CA HIS A 56 3.98 14.26 0.28
C HIS A 56 5.35 13.85 -0.30
N ALA A 57 6.42 14.57 0.04
CA ALA A 57 7.78 14.25 -0.42
C ALA A 57 8.24 12.87 0.06
N GLN A 58 7.98 12.50 1.32
CA GLN A 58 8.27 11.16 1.84
C GLN A 58 7.43 10.09 1.13
N ALA A 59 6.15 10.35 0.87
CA ALA A 59 5.29 9.42 0.12
C ALA A 59 5.84 9.17 -1.30
N ARG A 60 6.26 10.23 -2.01
CA ARG A 60 6.90 10.12 -3.33
C ARG A 60 8.23 9.36 -3.28
N ALA A 61 9.04 9.58 -2.25
CA ALA A 61 10.30 8.87 -2.08
C ALA A 61 10.08 7.35 -1.88
N VAL A 62 9.08 6.97 -1.09
CA VAL A 62 8.69 5.56 -0.90
C VAL A 62 8.18 4.96 -2.21
N GLU A 63 7.31 5.67 -2.93
CA GLU A 63 6.83 5.23 -4.25
C GLU A 63 7.97 4.94 -5.22
N GLN A 64 8.93 5.86 -5.34
CA GLN A 64 10.10 5.67 -6.20
C GLN A 64 10.97 4.49 -5.75
N ALA A 65 11.18 4.32 -4.45
CA ALA A 65 11.96 3.20 -3.92
C ALA A 65 11.30 1.85 -4.21
N VAL A 66 9.98 1.75 -4.03
CA VAL A 66 9.22 0.53 -4.34
C VAL A 66 9.22 0.24 -5.84
N ALA A 67 9.03 1.25 -6.68
CA ALA A 67 9.09 1.08 -8.14
C ALA A 67 10.44 0.52 -8.60
N ARG A 68 11.55 1.12 -8.13
CA ARG A 68 12.91 0.64 -8.41
C ARG A 68 13.10 -0.82 -7.99
N TYR A 69 12.70 -1.16 -6.77
CA TYR A 69 12.80 -2.54 -6.27
C TYR A 69 12.05 -3.54 -7.17
N VAL A 70 10.83 -3.19 -7.59
CA VAL A 70 10.03 -4.06 -8.47
C VAL A 70 10.68 -4.21 -9.85
N ASP A 71 11.23 -3.13 -10.40
CA ASP A 71 11.92 -3.18 -11.69
C ASP A 71 13.21 -4.01 -11.61
N ASP A 72 14.02 -3.86 -10.56
CA ASP A 72 15.21 -4.69 -10.32
C ASP A 72 14.85 -6.18 -10.25
N VAL A 73 13.75 -6.53 -9.56
CA VAL A 73 13.25 -7.91 -9.50
C VAL A 73 12.84 -8.41 -10.88
N ARG A 74 12.14 -7.61 -11.69
CA ARG A 74 11.74 -7.99 -13.06
C ARG A 74 12.94 -8.25 -13.96
N GLU A 75 13.95 -7.39 -13.92
CA GLU A 75 15.18 -7.54 -14.69
C GLU A 75 15.94 -8.81 -14.28
N THR A 76 16.12 -9.00 -12.97
CA THR A 76 16.78 -10.17 -12.40
C THR A 76 16.06 -11.45 -12.78
N CYS A 77 14.72 -11.49 -12.66
CA CYS A 77 13.93 -12.63 -13.10
C CYS A 77 14.10 -12.92 -14.60
N GLY A 78 14.23 -11.90 -15.44
CA GLY A 78 14.52 -12.05 -16.87
C GLY A 78 15.90 -12.66 -17.15
N LEU A 79 16.93 -12.22 -16.42
CA LEU A 79 18.29 -12.77 -16.50
C LEU A 79 18.31 -14.24 -16.07
N VAL A 80 17.71 -14.56 -14.92
CA VAL A 80 17.64 -15.93 -14.40
C VAL A 80 16.92 -16.86 -15.38
N LYS A 81 15.79 -16.43 -15.96
CA LYS A 81 15.07 -17.22 -16.97
C LYS A 81 15.93 -17.53 -18.20
N ARG A 82 16.73 -16.56 -18.67
CA ARG A 82 17.64 -16.76 -19.81
C ARG A 82 18.78 -17.72 -19.48
N ALA A 83 19.37 -17.59 -18.29
CA ALA A 83 20.44 -18.47 -17.83
C ALA A 83 19.94 -19.92 -17.71
N LEU A 84 18.78 -20.13 -17.09
CA LEU A 84 18.17 -21.46 -16.97
C LEU A 84 17.88 -22.10 -18.34
N LYS A 85 17.44 -21.30 -19.33
CA LYS A 85 17.19 -21.79 -20.69
C LYS A 85 18.47 -22.17 -21.44
N ALA A 86 19.59 -21.50 -21.17
CA ALA A 86 20.87 -21.81 -21.81
C ALA A 86 21.59 -23.04 -21.19
N MET A 87 21.18 -23.45 -19.99
CA MET A 87 21.70 -24.63 -19.29
C MET A 87 20.92 -25.93 -19.58
N ALA A 88 19.77 -25.82 -20.24
CA ALA A 88 18.92 -26.93 -20.68
C ALA A 88 19.17 -27.23 -22.15
#